data_AF-A0A7W1L5C4-F1
#
_entry.id   AF-A0A7W1L5C4-F1
#
_cell.length_a   1.000
_cell.length_b   1.000
_cell.length_c   1.000
_cell.angle_alpha   90.00
_cell.angle_beta   90.00
_cell.angle_gamma   90.00
#
_symmetry.space_group_name_H-M   'P 1'
#
loop_
_entity.id
_entity.type
_entity.pdbx_description
1 polymer ?
#
loop_
_entity_poly.entity_id
_entity_poly.type
_entity_poly.pdbx_seq_one_letter_code
_entity_poly.pdbx_strand_id
1 'polypeptide(L)' 'MMYTVPEGPQIVSVLELRLNQAMIGEKTSADALNTMAAEIHTLMRGAGYKTERLPDLK' A
#
# COMPACT_ATOMS: atom_id res chain seq x y z
N MET A 1 -4.16 17.85 -6.51
CA MET A 1 -3.62 17.43 -5.20
C MET A 1 -2.10 17.49 -5.28
N MET A 2 -1.45 18.15 -4.33
CA MET A 2 0.01 18.16 -4.23
C MET A 2 0.39 17.14 -3.16
N TYR A 3 0.89 15.99 -3.58
CA TYR A 3 1.37 14.97 -2.66
C TYR A 3 2.65 15.44 -1.97
N THR A 4 2.86 15.00 -0.74
CA THR A 4 4.05 15.36 0.05
C THR A 4 5.32 14.65 -0.42
N VAL A 5 5.18 13.59 -1.23
CA VAL A 5 6.28 12.85 -1.86
C VAL A 5 5.97 12.61 -3.35
N PRO A 6 7.00 12.55 -4.23
CA PRO A 6 6.81 12.30 -5.67
C PRO A 6 6.04 11.01 -5.99
N GLU A 7 6.15 10.00 -5.14
CA GLU A 7 5.54 8.69 -5.32
C GLU A 7 4.05 8.64 -4.91
N GLY A 8 3.51 9.74 -4.38
CA GLY A 8 2.12 9.85 -3.91
C GLY A 8 1.06 9.31 -4.87
N PRO A 9 1.11 9.61 -6.19
CA PRO A 9 0.16 9.04 -7.15
C PRO A 9 0.19 7.50 -7.19
N GLN A 10 1.36 6.89 -7.12
CA GLN A 10 1.53 5.43 -7.17
C GLN A 10 1.09 4.77 -5.86
N ILE A 11 1.34 5.42 -4.72
CA ILE A 11 0.81 4.99 -3.41
C ILE A 11 -0.72 4.95 -3.45
N VAL A 12 -1.36 5.99 -3.97
CA VAL A 12 -2.83 6.04 -4.09
C VAL A 12 -3.35 4.92 -5.00
N SER A 13 -2.70 4.66 -6.14
CA SER A 13 -3.11 3.55 -7.02
C SER A 13 -3.06 2.19 -6.32
N VAL A 14 -2.05 1.93 -5.50
CA VAL A 14 -1.96 0.71 -4.69
C VAL A 14 -3.09 0.65 -3.66
N LEU A 15 -3.33 1.75 -2.93
CA LEU A 15 -4.39 1.82 -1.93
C LEU A 15 -5.77 1.57 -2.55
N GLU A 16 -6.12 2.29 -3.61
CA GLU A 16 -7.42 2.17 -4.28
C GLU A 16 -7.67 0.76 -4.79
N LEU A 17 -6.67 0.14 -5.43
CA LEU A 17 -6.80 -1.22 -5.95
C LEU A 17 -7.09 -2.22 -4.82
N ARG A 18 -6.27 -2.26 -3.77
CA ARG A 18 -6.41 -3.26 -2.71
C ARG A 18 -7.65 -3.03 -1.86
N LEU A 19 -8.04 -1.77 -1.62
CA LEU A 19 -9.29 -1.45 -0.95
C LEU A 19 -10.51 -1.88 -1.78
N ASN A 20 -10.50 -1.67 -3.10
CA ASN A 20 -11.59 -2.13 -3.97
C ASN A 20 -11.73 -3.66 -3.94
N GLN A 21 -10.61 -4.41 -3.99
CA GLN A 21 -10.61 -5.87 -3.89
C GLN A 21 -11.17 -6.35 -2.55
N ALA A 22 -10.87 -5.65 -1.45
CA ALA A 22 -11.46 -5.95 -0.16
C ALA A 22 -12.97 -5.66 -0.14
N MET A 23 -13.40 -4.52 -0.70
CA MET A 23 -14.82 -4.13 -0.73
C MET A 23 -15.70 -5.13 -1.49
N ILE A 24 -15.19 -5.70 -2.60
CA ILE A 24 -15.95 -6.69 -3.39
C ILE A 24 -15.79 -8.13 -2.86
N GLY A 25 -15.03 -8.33 -1.78
CA GLY A 25 -14.81 -9.65 -1.17
C GLY A 25 -13.81 -10.55 -1.90
N GLU A 26 -13.03 -10.02 -2.85
CA GLU A 26 -11.93 -10.77 -3.49
C GLU A 26 -10.79 -11.03 -2.51
N LYS A 27 -10.56 -10.09 -1.58
CA LYS A 27 -9.59 -10.20 -0.49
C LYS A 27 -10.25 -9.95 0.85
N THR A 28 -9.72 -10.56 1.91
CA THR A 28 -10.07 -10.12 3.28
C THR A 28 -9.45 -8.75 3.55
N SER A 29 -10.00 -7.99 4.49
CA SER A 29 -9.43 -6.69 4.86
C SER A 29 -7.98 -6.82 5.34
N ALA A 30 -7.65 -7.88 6.10
CA ALA A 30 -6.30 -8.15 6.56
C ALA A 30 -5.35 -8.42 5.38
N ASP A 31 -5.73 -9.29 4.44
CA ASP A 31 -4.91 -9.59 3.26
C ASP A 31 -4.69 -8.34 2.37
N ALA A 32 -5.74 -7.53 2.16
CA ALA A 32 -5.62 -6.29 1.40
C ALA A 32 -4.67 -5.28 2.07
N LEU A 33 -4.79 -5.07 3.38
CA LEU A 33 -3.93 -4.18 4.18
C LEU A 33 -2.47 -4.65 4.19
N ASN A 34 -2.25 -5.95 4.37
CA ASN A 34 -0.92 -6.55 4.34
C ASN A 34 -0.28 -6.41 2.95
N THR A 35 -1.05 -6.68 1.88
CA THR A 35 -0.61 -6.56 0.48
C THR A 35 -0.24 -5.12 0.14
N MET A 36 -1.12 -4.15 0.41
CA MET A 36 -0.83 -2.73 0.11
C MET A 36 0.40 -2.24 0.89
N ALA A 37 0.57 -2.67 2.15
CA ALA A 37 1.72 -2.29 2.96
C ALA A 37 3.03 -2.83 2.37
N ALA A 38 3.04 -4.07 1.88
CA ALA A 38 4.21 -4.66 1.22
C ALA A 38 4.57 -3.96 -0.10
N GLU A 39 3.56 -3.65 -0.92
CA GLU A 39 3.74 -2.95 -2.20
C GLU A 39 4.24 -1.51 -2.00
N ILE A 40 3.63 -0.76 -1.07
CA ILE A 40 4.06 0.60 -0.72
C ILE A 40 5.46 0.59 -0.11
N HIS A 41 5.77 -0.36 0.78
CA HIS A 41 7.12 -0.48 1.35
C HIS A 41 8.17 -0.70 0.26
N THR A 42 7.89 -1.59 -0.69
CA THR A 42 8.76 -1.85 -1.85
C THR A 42 9.00 -0.59 -2.68
N LEU A 43 7.93 0.16 -2.97
CA LEU A 43 8.00 1.42 -3.72
C LEU A 43 8.82 2.49 -2.99
N MET A 44 8.56 2.68 -1.69
CA MET A 44 9.26 3.67 -0.88
C MET A 44 10.75 3.32 -0.71
N ARG A 45 11.07 2.04 -0.50
CA ARG A 45 12.46 1.55 -0.47
C ARG A 45 13.16 1.75 -1.82
N GLY A 46 12.47 1.49 -2.92
CA GLY A 46 12.99 1.69 -4.28
C GLY A 46 13.30 3.16 -4.59
N ALA A 47 12.53 4.08 -4.02
CA ALA A 47 12.77 5.52 -4.10
C ALA A 47 13.85 6.05 -3.12
N GLY A 48 14.48 5.18 -2.33
CA GLY A 48 15.58 5.53 -1.43
C GLY A 48 15.16 6.02 -0.04
N TYR A 49 13.87 5.94 0.30
CA TYR A 49 13.40 6.29 1.65
C TYR A 49 13.81 5.23 2.66
N LYS A 50 14.19 5.68 3.86
CA LYS A 50 14.41 4.82 5.03
C LYS A 50 13.05 4.53 5.67
N THR A 51 12.57 3.30 5.51
CA THR A 51 11.27 2.86 6.03
C THR A 51 11.28 1.36 6.31
N GLU A 52 10.38 0.92 7.16
CA GLU A 52 10.17 -0.47 7.59
C GLU A 52 8.68 -0.80 7.57
N ARG A 53 8.35 -2.09 7.70
CA ARG A 53 6.97 -2.57 7.72
C ARG A 53 6.63 -3.13 9.11
N LEU A 54 5.40 -2.89 9.56
CA LEU A 54 4.86 -3.58 10.74
C LEU A 54 4.58 -5.06 10.41
N PRO A 55 4.50 -5.94 11.43
CA PRO A 55 4.06 -7.31 11.22
C PRO A 55 2.67 -7.38 10.56
N ASP A 56 2.45 -8.43 9.80
CA ASP A 56 1.18 -8.69 9.14
C ASP A 56 0.03 -8.82 10.16
N LEU A 57 -1.12 -8.27 9.78
CA LEU A 57 -2.38 -8.48 10.49
C LEU A 57 -2.81 -9.95 10.39
N LYS A 58 -3.49 -10.44 11.44
CA LYS A 58 -4.08 -11.79 11.49
C LYS A 58 -5.49 -11.81 10.94
#